data_AF-U3G6I9-F1
#
_entry.id   AF-U3G6I9-F1
#
_cell.length_a   1.000
_cell.length_b   1.000
_cell.length_c   1.000
_cell.angle_alpha   90.00
_cell.angle_beta   90.00
_cell.angle_gamma   90.00
#
_symmetry.space_group_name_H-M   'P 1'
#
loop_
_entity.id
_entity.type
_entity.pdbx_description
1 polymer ?
#
loop_
_entity_poly.entity_id
_entity_poly.type
_entity_poly.pdbx_seq_one_letter_code
_entity_poly.pdbx_strand_id
1 'polypeptide(L)'
;MAFLMLPIITVLFFLGVGVQAWQLAQAVPGAGVPGRMEAAANVSAQQALVFGAACVATASATPGLISVSISPALPAGVSTPAGAVCMAAARAGGGRDIYGYMPVAPGAAGFLIQNTQGNAAWFRVSRQGTAVNMMTGVTYAVPTMIPVGALIDWVQTTT
;
A
#
# COMPACT_ATOMS: atom_id res chain seq x y z
N MET A 1 15.77 -58.15 6.95
CA MET A 1 15.93 -56.86 6.24
C MET A 1 14.57 -56.27 5.80
N ALA A 2 13.65 -57.04 5.20
CA ALA A 2 12.35 -56.54 4.75
C ALA A 2 11.40 -56.03 5.86
N PHE A 3 11.48 -56.59 7.07
CA PHE A 3 10.59 -56.24 8.20
C PHE A 3 10.79 -54.81 8.73
N LEU A 4 11.99 -54.22 8.53
CA LEU A 4 12.29 -52.84 8.90
C LEU A 4 11.95 -51.83 7.80
N MET A 5 11.78 -52.27 6.55
CA MET A 5 11.41 -51.36 5.45
C MET A 5 9.95 -50.93 5.52
N LEU A 6 9.05 -51.83 5.92
CA LEU A 6 7.62 -51.58 6.02
C LEU A 6 7.22 -50.42 6.98
N PRO A 7 7.76 -50.33 8.21
CA PRO A 7 7.48 -49.18 9.09
C PRO A 7 8.10 -47.87 8.58
N ILE A 8 9.24 -47.92 7.89
CA ILE A 8 9.87 -46.72 7.33
C ILE A 8 9.06 -46.17 6.17
N ILE A 9 8.60 -47.04 5.26
CA ILE A 9 7.77 -46.65 4.11
C ILE A 9 6.45 -46.03 4.57
N THR A 10 5.81 -46.62 5.60
CA THR A 10 4.56 -46.08 6.14
C THR A 10 4.75 -44.71 6.78
N VAL A 11 5.80 -44.50 7.58
CA VAL A 11 6.11 -43.18 8.16
C VAL A 11 6.38 -42.12 7.08
N LEU A 12 7.17 -42.47 6.05
CA LEU A 12 7.45 -41.56 4.93
C LEU A 12 6.19 -41.22 4.12
N PHE A 13 5.30 -42.19 3.94
CA PHE A 13 4.01 -41.99 3.28
C PHE A 13 3.14 -40.97 4.04
N PHE A 14 2.97 -41.14 5.36
CA PHE A 14 2.19 -40.20 6.16
C PHE A 14 2.81 -38.81 6.25
N LEU A 15 4.14 -38.70 6.31
CA LEU A 15 4.84 -37.42 6.21
C LEU A 15 4.62 -36.75 4.85
N GLY A 16 4.69 -37.51 3.76
CA GLY A 16 4.43 -37.00 2.40
C GLY A 16 3.01 -36.46 2.24
N VAL A 17 2.00 -37.20 2.71
CA VAL A 17 0.60 -36.76 2.70
C VAL A 17 0.39 -35.52 3.58
N GLY A 18 1.04 -35.45 4.74
CA GLY A 18 0.97 -34.29 5.63
C GLY A 18 1.54 -33.02 5.00
N VAL A 19 2.68 -33.12 4.31
CA VAL A 19 3.29 -31.98 3.60
C VAL A 19 2.42 -31.54 2.42
N GLN A 20 1.86 -32.48 1.65
CA GLN A 20 0.94 -32.15 0.56
C GLN A 20 -0.33 -31.46 1.07
N ALA A 21 -0.94 -31.97 2.13
CA ALA A 21 -2.12 -31.36 2.75
C ALA A 21 -1.83 -29.93 3.23
N TRP A 22 -0.64 -29.70 3.80
CA TRP A 22 -0.22 -28.36 4.23
C TRP A 22 -0.02 -27.41 3.05
N GLN A 23 0.57 -27.88 1.95
CA GLN A 23 0.71 -27.11 0.71
C GLN A 23 -0.66 -26.76 0.11
N LEU A 24 -1.60 -27.70 0.08
CA LEU A 24 -2.97 -27.42 -0.37
C LEU A 24 -3.68 -26.42 0.54
N ALA A 25 -3.48 -26.50 1.86
CA ALA A 25 -4.09 -25.57 2.81
C ALA A 25 -3.55 -24.14 2.67
N GLN A 26 -2.28 -23.96 2.27
CA GLN A 26 -1.70 -22.65 1.96
C GLN A 26 -2.08 -22.16 0.55
N ALA A 27 -2.49 -23.06 -0.35
CA ALA A 27 -2.87 -22.72 -1.72
C ALA A 27 -4.32 -22.22 -1.84
N VAL A 28 -5.14 -22.36 -0.79
CA VAL A 28 -6.50 -21.80 -0.78
C VAL A 28 -6.41 -20.27 -0.65
N PRO A 29 -7.00 -19.50 -1.59
CA PRO A 29 -6.98 -18.04 -1.54
C PRO A 29 -7.53 -17.51 -0.21
N GLY A 30 -6.77 -16.63 0.45
CA GLY A 30 -7.13 -16.07 1.75
C GLY A 30 -6.87 -16.96 2.97
N ALA A 31 -6.46 -18.22 2.79
CA ALA A 31 -6.01 -19.08 3.89
C ALA A 31 -4.47 -19.06 4.04
N GLY A 32 -4.00 -19.44 5.22
CA GLY A 32 -2.55 -19.49 5.48
C GLY A 32 -1.88 -18.13 5.63
N VAL A 33 -0.55 -18.14 5.74
CA VAL A 33 0.25 -16.91 5.91
C VAL A 33 0.25 -16.06 4.62
N PRO A 34 0.43 -16.64 3.42
CA PRO A 34 0.38 -15.88 2.17
C PRO A 34 -0.97 -15.18 1.96
N GLY A 35 -2.09 -15.89 2.17
CA GLY A 35 -3.42 -15.31 2.01
C GLY A 35 -3.71 -14.14 2.98
N ARG A 36 -3.19 -14.21 4.21
CA ARG A 36 -3.28 -13.08 5.16
C ARG A 36 -2.48 -11.87 4.70
N MET A 37 -1.30 -12.10 4.13
CA MET A 37 -0.45 -11.02 3.60
C MET A 37 -1.10 -10.34 2.39
N GLU A 38 -1.68 -11.12 1.48
CA GLU A 38 -2.43 -10.60 0.33
C GLU A 38 -3.66 -9.79 0.76
N ALA A 39 -4.44 -10.30 1.72
CA ALA A 39 -5.58 -9.59 2.27
C ALA A 39 -5.16 -8.25 2.92
N ALA A 40 -4.08 -8.26 3.72
CA ALA A 40 -3.56 -7.04 4.33
C ALA A 40 -3.04 -6.03 3.29
N ALA A 41 -2.37 -6.51 2.23
CA ALA A 41 -1.92 -5.69 1.12
C ALA A 41 -3.09 -5.05 0.37
N ASN A 42 -4.16 -5.81 0.10
CA ASN A 42 -5.36 -5.29 -0.56
C ASN A 42 -6.10 -4.25 0.31
N VAL A 43 -6.33 -4.55 1.60
CA VAL A 43 -7.00 -3.61 2.52
C VAL A 43 -6.19 -2.33 2.68
N SER A 44 -4.87 -2.42 2.84
CA SER A 44 -4.03 -1.21 2.94
C SER A 44 -3.97 -0.41 1.64
N ALA A 45 -4.05 -1.05 0.47
CA ALA A 45 -4.18 -0.37 -0.82
C ALA A 45 -5.51 0.39 -0.93
N GLN A 46 -6.63 -0.22 -0.51
CA GLN A 46 -7.94 0.43 -0.48
C GLN A 46 -7.98 1.61 0.50
N GLN A 47 -7.38 1.46 1.68
CA GLN A 47 -7.26 2.55 2.65
C GLN A 47 -6.47 3.73 2.08
N ALA A 48 -5.36 3.46 1.39
CA ALA A 48 -4.58 4.49 0.71
C ALA A 48 -5.43 5.23 -0.33
N LEU A 49 -6.19 4.49 -1.15
CA LEU A 49 -7.08 5.09 -2.16
C LEU A 49 -8.13 6.00 -1.57
N VAL A 50 -8.84 5.53 -0.54
CA VAL A 50 -9.89 6.33 0.12
C VAL A 50 -9.30 7.56 0.79
N PHE A 51 -8.17 7.41 1.48
CA PHE A 51 -7.50 8.51 2.15
C PHE A 51 -6.92 9.55 1.18
N GLY A 52 -6.25 9.10 0.11
CA GLY A 52 -5.70 9.96 -0.94
C GLY A 52 -6.79 10.79 -1.61
N ALA A 53 -7.88 10.14 -2.03
CA ALA A 53 -9.03 10.83 -2.60
C ALA A 53 -9.66 11.85 -1.64
N ALA A 54 -9.82 11.50 -0.36
CA ALA A 54 -10.33 12.43 0.66
C ALA A 54 -9.39 13.61 0.91
N CYS A 55 -8.07 13.39 0.88
CA CYS A 55 -7.06 14.44 1.00
C CYS A 55 -7.14 15.42 -0.17
N VAL A 56 -7.16 14.91 -1.41
CA VAL A 56 -7.29 15.73 -2.62
C VAL A 56 -8.61 16.51 -2.62
N ALA A 57 -9.73 15.88 -2.25
CA ALA A 57 -11.04 16.53 -2.15
C ALA A 57 -11.06 17.64 -1.09
N THR A 58 -10.44 17.41 0.08
CA THR A 58 -10.39 18.41 1.15
C THR A 58 -9.49 19.60 0.78
N ALA A 59 -8.34 19.31 0.17
CA ALA A 59 -7.39 20.32 -0.27
C ALA A 59 -7.88 21.10 -1.51
N SER A 60 -8.76 20.52 -2.33
CA SER A 60 -9.41 21.25 -3.43
C SER A 60 -10.56 22.12 -2.92
N ALA A 61 -11.28 21.70 -1.88
CA ALA A 61 -12.33 22.49 -1.21
C ALA A 61 -11.79 23.69 -0.41
N THR A 62 -10.49 23.72 -0.10
CA THR A 62 -9.83 24.82 0.64
C THR A 62 -8.68 25.45 -0.17
N PRO A 63 -8.97 26.24 -1.21
CA PRO A 63 -7.94 26.91 -2.00
C PRO A 63 -7.04 27.81 -1.13
N GLY A 64 -5.72 27.65 -1.28
CA GLY A 64 -4.72 28.45 -0.55
C GLY A 64 -4.28 27.88 0.81
N LEU A 65 -4.89 26.79 1.29
CA LEU A 65 -4.44 26.13 2.51
C LEU A 65 -3.08 25.45 2.28
N ILE A 66 -2.05 25.93 3.00
CA ILE A 66 -0.73 25.30 3.09
C ILE A 66 -0.58 24.82 4.52
N SER A 67 -0.47 23.51 4.70
CA SER A 67 -0.31 22.88 6.01
C SER A 67 0.38 21.54 5.88
N VAL A 68 1.21 21.22 6.87
CA VAL A 68 1.86 19.91 7.00
C VAL A 68 0.93 18.82 7.55
N SER A 69 -0.24 19.21 8.06
CA SER A 69 -1.26 18.31 8.58
C SER A 69 -2.64 18.91 8.35
N ILE A 70 -3.32 18.40 7.32
CA ILE A 70 -4.72 18.67 6.99
C ILE A 70 -5.53 17.48 7.50
N SER A 71 -6.68 17.74 8.12
CA SER A 71 -7.62 16.69 8.50
C SER A 71 -8.62 16.48 7.36
N PRO A 72 -8.47 15.43 6.51
CA PRO A 72 -9.39 15.20 5.41
C PRO A 72 -10.77 14.77 5.91
N ALA A 73 -11.81 15.22 5.21
CA ALA A 73 -13.17 14.75 5.42
C ALA A 73 -13.31 13.33 4.83
N LEU A 74 -13.28 12.32 5.70
CA LEU A 74 -13.44 10.92 5.30
C LEU A 74 -14.92 10.54 5.19
N PRO A 75 -15.27 9.54 4.34
CA PRO A 75 -16.63 9.00 4.29
C PRO A 75 -17.10 8.48 5.65
N ALA A 76 -18.41 8.51 5.89
CA ALA A 76 -19.00 8.02 7.13
C ALA A 76 -18.61 6.54 7.38
N GLY A 77 -18.18 6.24 8.61
CA GLY A 77 -17.73 4.91 9.00
C GLY A 77 -16.27 4.58 8.65
N VAL A 78 -15.55 5.48 7.99
CA VAL A 78 -14.11 5.32 7.69
C VAL A 78 -13.27 6.10 8.70
N SER A 79 -12.44 5.39 9.46
CA SER A 79 -11.43 6.01 10.32
C SER A 79 -10.16 6.34 9.54
N THR A 80 -9.47 7.41 9.92
CA THR A 80 -8.15 7.72 9.38
C THR A 80 -7.18 6.54 9.58
N PRO A 81 -6.54 6.02 8.52
CA PRO A 81 -5.56 4.96 8.66
C PRO A 81 -4.39 5.41 9.55
N ALA A 82 -3.82 4.47 10.31
CA ALA A 82 -2.72 4.79 11.22
C ALA A 82 -1.49 5.32 10.46
N GLY A 83 -0.98 6.48 10.86
CA GLY A 83 0.16 7.14 10.21
C GLY A 83 -0.17 7.78 8.87
N ALA A 84 -1.45 7.87 8.48
CA ALA A 84 -1.87 8.62 7.30
C ALA A 84 -1.84 10.13 7.57
N VAL A 85 -1.28 10.88 6.63
CA VAL A 85 -1.12 12.34 6.72
C VAL A 85 -1.48 12.96 5.38
N CYS A 86 -2.30 14.00 5.44
CA CYS A 86 -2.58 14.88 4.31
C CYS A 86 -1.80 16.17 4.49
N MET A 87 -1.06 16.57 3.47
CA MET A 87 -0.21 17.77 3.48
C MET A 87 -0.43 18.55 2.19
N ALA A 88 -0.47 19.88 2.31
CA ALA A 88 -0.39 20.78 1.18
C ALA A 88 0.85 21.67 1.35
N ALA A 89 1.76 21.65 0.38
CA ALA A 89 2.97 22.44 0.37
C ALA A 89 2.95 23.45 -0.78
N ALA A 90 3.50 24.65 -0.56
CA ALA A 90 3.71 25.62 -1.63
C ALA A 90 4.75 25.10 -2.63
N ARG A 91 4.50 25.31 -3.93
CA ARG A 91 5.48 25.01 -4.98
C ARG A 91 6.25 26.26 -5.39
N ALA A 92 7.56 26.10 -5.60
CA ALA A 92 8.46 27.18 -6.00
C ALA A 92 8.10 27.86 -7.34
N GLY A 93 7.32 27.21 -8.20
CA GLY A 93 6.87 27.73 -9.50
C GLY A 93 5.44 28.28 -9.53
N GLY A 94 4.81 28.47 -8.36
CA GLY A 94 3.39 28.79 -8.24
C GLY A 94 2.52 27.53 -8.08
N GLY A 95 1.37 27.70 -7.45
CA GLY A 95 0.47 26.59 -7.09
C GLY A 95 0.87 25.87 -5.81
N ARG A 96 0.28 24.68 -5.60
CA ARG A 96 0.55 23.81 -4.45
C ARG A 96 0.67 22.35 -4.85
N ASP A 97 1.47 21.65 -4.06
CA ASP A 97 1.60 20.20 -4.05
C ASP A 97 0.74 19.63 -2.93
N ILE A 98 -0.22 18.79 -3.29
CA ILE A 98 -1.05 18.06 -2.33
C ILE A 98 -0.48 16.65 -2.22
N TYR A 99 -0.13 16.25 -1.00
CA TYR A 99 0.40 14.94 -0.66
C TYR A 99 -0.55 14.26 0.32
N GLY A 100 -1.29 13.25 -0.14
CA GLY A 100 -1.97 12.29 0.72
C GLY A 100 -1.10 11.05 0.86
N TYR A 101 -0.51 10.81 2.02
CA TYR A 101 0.39 9.68 2.20
C TYR A 101 0.08 8.83 3.42
N MET A 102 0.39 7.54 3.33
CA MET A 102 0.29 6.62 4.47
C MET A 102 1.33 5.49 4.37
N PRO A 103 1.79 4.93 5.49
CA PRO A 103 2.49 3.65 5.49
C PRO A 103 1.53 2.54 5.04
N VAL A 104 2.02 1.63 4.20
CA VAL A 104 1.21 0.52 3.66
C VAL A 104 1.86 -0.83 3.94
N ALA A 105 1.07 -1.90 3.87
CA ALA A 105 1.60 -3.25 3.95
C ALA A 105 2.44 -3.58 2.70
N PRO A 106 3.43 -4.49 2.81
CA PRO A 106 4.15 -5.01 1.65
C PRO A 106 3.17 -5.55 0.60
N GLY A 107 3.41 -5.25 -0.68
CA GLY A 107 2.55 -5.68 -1.80
C GLY A 107 1.37 -4.74 -2.11
N ALA A 108 1.01 -3.81 -1.22
CA ALA A 108 -0.10 -2.88 -1.43
C ALA A 108 0.06 -2.01 -2.68
N ALA A 109 1.30 -1.64 -3.03
CA ALA A 109 1.61 -0.89 -4.25
C ALA A 109 1.11 -1.58 -5.53
N GLY A 110 1.23 -2.91 -5.60
CA GLY A 110 0.77 -3.69 -6.75
C GLY A 110 -0.74 -3.68 -6.88
N PHE A 111 -1.45 -3.93 -5.76
CA PHE A 111 -2.92 -3.83 -5.72
C PHE A 111 -3.41 -2.42 -6.04
N LEU A 112 -2.71 -1.39 -5.55
CA LEU A 112 -3.10 0.00 -5.80
C LEU A 112 -3.02 0.35 -7.29
N ILE A 113 -1.94 -0.04 -7.97
CA ILE A 113 -1.81 0.17 -9.42
C ILE A 113 -2.86 -0.61 -10.21
N GLN A 114 -3.16 -1.85 -9.82
CA GLN A 114 -4.24 -2.64 -10.43
C GLN A 114 -5.60 -1.96 -10.25
N ASN A 115 -5.93 -1.54 -9.03
CA ASN A 115 -7.21 -0.92 -8.69
C ASN A 115 -7.40 0.45 -9.36
N THR A 116 -6.31 1.18 -9.59
CA THR A 116 -6.34 2.51 -10.25
C THR A 116 -6.09 2.47 -11.74
N GLN A 117 -5.94 1.28 -12.33
CA GLN A 117 -5.60 1.09 -13.74
C GLN A 117 -4.32 1.86 -14.15
N GLY A 118 -3.35 1.93 -13.24
CA GLY A 118 -2.08 2.62 -13.48
C GLY A 118 -2.14 4.13 -13.35
N ASN A 119 -2.97 4.70 -12.48
CA ASN A 119 -3.00 6.16 -12.31
C ASN A 119 -1.61 6.73 -11.94
N ALA A 120 -1.12 7.68 -12.74
CA ALA A 120 0.18 8.33 -12.60
C ALA A 120 0.29 9.27 -11.39
N ALA A 121 -0.79 9.58 -10.68
CA ALA A 121 -0.77 10.37 -9.44
C ALA A 121 -0.12 9.63 -8.26
N TRP A 122 0.13 8.32 -8.41
CA TRP A 122 0.61 7.49 -7.32
C TRP A 122 2.12 7.26 -7.34
N PHE A 123 2.73 7.47 -6.19
CA PHE A 123 4.17 7.35 -5.98
C PHE A 123 4.46 6.50 -4.76
N ARG A 124 5.62 5.84 -4.77
CA ARG A 124 6.16 5.11 -3.61
C ARG A 124 7.44 5.79 -3.14
N VAL A 125 7.56 6.03 -1.84
CA VAL A 125 8.81 6.55 -1.27
C VAL A 125 9.85 5.44 -1.23
N SER A 126 10.88 5.55 -2.08
CA SER A 126 11.97 4.58 -2.13
C SER A 126 13.08 4.90 -1.15
N ARG A 127 13.35 6.19 -0.93
CA ARG A 127 14.33 6.71 0.03
C ARG A 127 13.84 8.06 0.54
N GLN A 128 14.37 8.52 1.67
CA GLN A 128 13.94 9.78 2.25
C GLN A 128 14.12 10.94 1.26
N GLY A 129 13.06 11.72 1.07
CA GLY A 129 13.03 12.84 0.12
C GLY A 129 12.95 12.45 -1.37
N THR A 130 12.81 11.16 -1.71
CA THR A 130 12.64 10.71 -3.09
C THR A 130 11.50 9.70 -3.22
N ALA A 131 10.55 10.01 -4.10
CA ALA A 131 9.48 9.12 -4.47
C ALA A 131 9.62 8.67 -5.92
N VAL A 132 9.17 7.45 -6.22
CA VAL A 132 9.18 6.84 -7.55
C VAL A 132 7.75 6.74 -8.02
N ASN A 133 7.47 7.25 -9.22
CA ASN A 133 6.17 7.09 -9.84
C ASN A 133 5.90 5.62 -10.10
N MET A 134 4.77 5.12 -9.63
CA MET A 134 4.48 3.68 -9.72
C MET A 134 4.07 3.22 -11.12
N MET A 135 3.71 4.14 -12.02
CA MET A 135 3.42 3.86 -13.43
C MET A 135 4.67 4.00 -14.31
N THR A 136 5.41 5.11 -14.18
CA THR A 136 6.50 5.45 -15.10
C THR A 136 7.88 5.05 -14.59
N GLY A 137 8.03 4.75 -13.31
CA GLY A 137 9.33 4.48 -12.67
C GLY A 137 10.21 5.73 -12.51
N VAL A 138 9.73 6.92 -12.90
CA VAL A 138 10.49 8.17 -12.80
C VAL A 138 10.58 8.62 -11.35
N THR A 139 11.76 9.11 -10.96
CA THR A 139 12.02 9.59 -9.59
C THR A 139 11.75 11.08 -9.46
N TYR A 140 11.13 11.48 -8.35
CA TYR A 140 10.83 12.87 -8.02
C TYR A 140 11.26 13.20 -6.59
N ALA A 141 11.59 14.48 -6.37
CA ALA A 141 11.85 15.01 -5.04
C ALA A 141 10.52 15.20 -4.29
N VAL A 142 10.46 14.72 -3.05
CA VAL A 142 9.33 14.90 -2.14
C VAL A 142 9.84 15.38 -0.78
N PRO A 143 8.99 15.94 0.10
CA PRO A 143 9.42 16.36 1.42
C PRO A 143 10.05 15.22 2.24
N THR A 144 11.13 15.52 2.96
CA THR A 144 11.92 14.54 3.73
C THR A 144 11.19 13.99 4.97
N MET A 145 10.11 14.64 5.38
CA MET A 145 9.24 14.18 6.46
C MET A 145 8.39 12.96 6.09
N ILE A 146 8.20 12.69 4.79
CA ILE A 146 7.43 11.54 4.35
C ILE A 146 8.26 10.27 4.57
N PRO A 147 7.74 9.28 5.33
CA PRO A 147 8.51 8.09 5.68
C PRO A 147 8.76 7.18 4.47
N VAL A 148 9.88 6.47 4.50
CA VAL A 148 10.24 5.49 3.49
C VAL A 148 9.23 4.34 3.49
N GLY A 149 8.85 3.86 2.31
CA GLY A 149 7.85 2.80 2.16
C GLY A 149 6.39 3.28 2.16
N ALA A 150 6.13 4.57 2.39
CA ALA A 150 4.80 5.13 2.23
C ALA A 150 4.37 5.16 0.75
N LEU A 151 3.07 5.03 0.53
CA LEU A 151 2.44 5.41 -0.73
C LEU A 151 1.95 6.84 -0.63
N ILE A 152 2.12 7.58 -1.71
CA ILE A 152 1.75 8.99 -1.85
C ILE A 152 0.79 9.10 -3.03
N ASP A 153 -0.39 9.67 -2.78
CA ASP A 153 -1.21 10.32 -3.80
C ASP A 153 -0.74 11.77 -3.93
N TRP A 154 -0.11 12.09 -5.06
CA TRP A 154 0.45 13.40 -5.31
C TRP A 154 -0.28 14.09 -6.45
N VAL A 155 -0.95 15.19 -6.11
CA VAL A 155 -1.67 16.02 -7.06
C VAL A 155 -1.10 17.43 -7.05
N GLN A 156 -0.92 17.95 -8.26
CA GLN A 156 -0.42 19.29 -8.51
C GLN A 156 -1.59 20.20 -8.89
N THR A 157 -1.80 21.31 -8.17
CA THR A 157 -2.84 22.30 -8.56
C THR A 157 -2.19 23.54 -9.17
N THR A 158 -2.74 24.04 -10.27
CA THR A 158 -2.19 25.13 -11.09
C THR A 158 -2.80 26.52 -10.78
N THR A 159 -3.20 26.79 -9.55
CA THR A 159 -3.79 28.09 -9.16
C THR A 159 -3.00 28.78 -8.07
#